data_AF-A0A2K3MCU3-F1
#
_entry.id   AF-A0A2K3MCU3-F1
#
_cell.length_a   1.000
_cell.length_b   1.000
_cell.length_c   1.000
_cell.angle_alpha   90.00
_cell.angle_beta   90.00
_cell.angle_gamma   90.00
#
_symmetry.space_group_name_H-M   'P 1'
#
loop_
_entity.id
_entity.type
_entity.pdbx_description
1 polymer ?
#
loop_
_entity_poly.entity_id
_entity_poly.type
_entity_poly.pdbx_seq_one_letter_code
_entity_poly.pdbx_strand_id
1 'polypeptide(L)'
;MKLVGPEGERQLSDTDVQSAIWEVCGDSGALQVLVDLLHVKLMDLEEHSGTEESDSELLKKALIIDSQEDSKQMANESAETKLMTRNKWSAIVYRRGQKQLTRLFLKEAEHALQLSMNEEISVP
;
A
#
# COMPACT_ATOMS: atom_id res chain seq x y z
N MET A 1 -1.13 44.26 28.75
CA MET A 1 -0.46 42.96 28.98
C MET A 1 -1.53 41.91 29.21
N LYS A 2 -1.69 40.97 28.27
CA LYS A 2 -2.56 39.81 28.44
C LYS A 2 -1.69 38.68 28.99
N LEU A 3 -2.06 38.14 30.13
CA LEU A 3 -1.29 37.14 30.89
C LEU A 3 -1.11 35.87 30.06
N VAL A 4 0.13 35.57 29.69
CA VAL A 4 0.57 34.28 29.18
C VAL A 4 0.64 33.33 30.37
N GLY A 5 -0.30 32.39 30.45
CA GLY A 5 -0.23 31.24 31.36
C GLY A 5 0.78 30.21 30.84
N PRO A 6 1.25 29.29 31.69
CA PRO A 6 2.34 28.39 31.34
C PRO A 6 1.91 27.51 30.16
N GLU A 7 2.65 27.60 29.06
CA GLU A 7 2.58 26.66 27.95
C GLU A 7 2.97 25.29 28.50
N GLY A 8 1.97 24.55 29.00
CA GLY A 8 2.10 23.11 29.10
C GLY A 8 2.33 22.60 27.68
N GLU A 9 3.43 21.88 27.47
CA GLU A 9 3.76 21.21 26.22
C GLU A 9 2.55 20.37 25.80
N ARG A 10 1.72 20.95 24.93
CA ARG A 10 0.56 20.27 24.38
C ARG A 10 1.13 19.22 23.44
N GLN A 11 0.88 17.95 23.75
CA GLN A 11 1.26 16.86 22.85
C GLN A 11 0.63 17.15 21.48
N LEU A 12 1.48 17.37 20.48
CA LEU A 12 1.03 17.68 19.12
C LEU A 12 0.20 16.51 18.60
N SER A 13 -0.99 16.80 18.08
CA SER A 13 -1.81 15.79 17.44
C SER A 13 -1.27 15.44 16.06
N ASP A 14 -1.63 14.28 15.52
CA ASP A 14 -1.25 13.87 14.16
C ASP A 14 -1.67 14.93 13.12
N THR A 15 -2.77 15.64 13.37
CA THR A 15 -3.25 16.75 12.53
C THR A 15 -2.33 17.97 12.63
N ASP A 16 -1.85 18.32 13.82
CA ASP A 16 -0.89 19.42 13.99
C ASP A 16 0.43 19.11 13.29
N VAL A 17 0.89 17.86 13.35
CA VAL A 17 2.09 17.38 12.66
C VAL A 17 1.92 17.43 11.14
N GLN A 18 0.80 16.95 10.61
CA GLN A 18 0.50 17.02 9.17
C GLN A 18 0.42 18.46 8.65
N SER A 19 -0.24 19.35 9.41
CA SER A 19 -0.32 20.77 9.05
C SER A 19 1.06 21.43 9.08
N ALA A 20 1.89 21.12 10.06
CA ALA A 20 3.26 21.64 10.13
C ALA A 20 4.13 21.14 8.96
N ILE A 21 4.00 19.86 8.57
CA ILE A 21 4.70 19.33 7.39
C ILE A 21 4.28 20.10 6.12
N TRP A 22 2.98 20.33 5.95
CA TRP A 22 2.47 21.09 4.80
C TRP A 22 2.95 22.55 4.80
N GLU A 23 2.90 23.23 5.95
CA GLU A 23 3.32 24.63 6.06
C GLU A 23 4.83 24.83 5.90
N VAL A 24 5.65 23.89 6.35
CA VAL A 24 7.12 24.01 6.29
C VAL A 24 7.68 23.55 4.95
N CYS A 25 7.11 22.50 4.36
CA CYS A 25 7.66 21.84 3.18
C CYS A 25 6.94 22.20 1.87
N GLY A 26 5.78 22.85 1.95
CA GLY A 26 4.93 23.11 0.79
C GLY A 26 4.36 21.85 0.16
N ASP A 27 3.60 22.03 -0.93
CA ASP A 27 2.93 20.94 -1.64
C ASP A 27 3.93 19.91 -2.18
N SER A 28 5.04 20.37 -2.76
CA SER A 28 6.08 19.50 -3.34
C SER A 28 6.78 18.65 -2.26
N GLY A 29 7.12 19.24 -1.12
CA GLY A 29 7.76 18.52 -0.03
C GLY A 29 6.82 17.53 0.67
N ALA A 30 5.54 17.88 0.87
CA ALA A 30 4.54 16.96 1.42
C ALA A 30 4.28 15.77 0.48
N LEU A 31 4.19 16.03 -0.83
CA LEU A 31 4.02 14.99 -1.86
C LEU A 31 5.25 14.08 -1.95
N GLN A 32 6.47 14.61 -1.79
CA GLN A 32 7.69 13.80 -1.76
C GLN A 32 7.67 12.80 -0.59
N VAL A 33 7.28 13.25 0.61
CA VAL A 33 7.14 12.36 1.78
C VAL A 33 6.09 11.28 1.52
N LEU A 34 4.98 11.61 0.88
CA LEU A 34 3.95 10.64 0.52
C LEU A 34 4.46 9.59 -0.47
N VAL A 35 5.20 10.01 -1.51
CA VAL A 35 5.84 9.11 -2.48
C VAL A 35 6.80 8.14 -1.78
N ASP A 36 7.65 8.66 -0.89
CA ASP A 36 8.62 7.84 -0.15
C ASP A 36 7.92 6.81 0.75
N LEU A 37 6.86 7.21 1.45
CA LEU A 37 6.05 6.30 2.27
C LEU A 37 5.37 5.20 1.43
N LEU A 38 4.84 5.56 0.25
CA LEU A 38 4.20 4.59 -0.65
C LEU A 38 5.22 3.60 -1.24
N HIS A 39 6.44 4.05 -1.53
CA HIS A 39 7.54 3.17 -1.93
C HIS A 39 7.90 2.17 -0.84
N VAL A 40 8.11 2.63 0.40
CA VAL A 40 8.38 1.75 1.54
C VAL A 40 7.22 0.76 1.72
N LYS A 41 5.98 1.25 1.66
CA LYS A 41 4.80 0.39 1.80
C LYS A 41 4.72 -0.68 0.73
N LEU A 42 5.03 -0.35 -0.53
CA LEU A 42 5.04 -1.32 -1.62
C LEU A 42 6.15 -2.36 -1.41
N MET A 43 7.34 -1.93 -1.01
CA MET A 43 8.46 -2.82 -0.71
C MET A 43 8.10 -3.80 0.42
N ASP A 44 7.51 -3.32 1.51
CA ASP A 44 7.05 -4.15 2.64
C ASP A 44 5.97 -5.17 2.22
N LEU A 45 5.05 -4.76 1.33
CA LEU A 45 4.00 -5.65 0.83
C LEU A 45 4.58 -6.75 -0.07
N GLU A 46 5.60 -6.45 -0.86
CA GLU A 46 6.28 -7.43 -1.71
C GLU A 46 7.29 -8.28 -0.94
N GLU A 47 7.79 -7.77 0.18
CA GLU A 47 8.66 -8.49 1.11
C GLU A 47 7.97 -9.78 1.54
N HIS A 48 8.65 -10.92 1.36
CA HIS A 48 8.19 -12.27 1.71
C HIS A 48 6.96 -12.80 0.94
N SER A 49 6.20 -11.97 0.22
CA SER A 49 4.99 -12.38 -0.49
C SER A 49 5.08 -12.27 -2.01
N GLY A 50 6.14 -11.65 -2.53
CA GLY A 50 6.41 -11.50 -3.97
C GLY A 50 5.60 -10.38 -4.60
N THR A 51 5.64 -10.28 -5.93
CA THR A 51 4.98 -9.21 -6.68
C THR A 51 3.48 -9.43 -6.86
N GLU A 52 2.75 -8.40 -7.31
CA GLU A 52 1.35 -8.53 -7.75
C GLU A 52 1.16 -9.61 -8.84
N GLU A 53 2.10 -9.73 -9.78
CA GLU A 53 2.06 -10.76 -10.84
C GLU A 53 2.23 -12.16 -10.24
N SER A 54 3.11 -12.30 -9.25
CA SER A 54 3.30 -13.57 -8.53
C SER A 54 1.99 -14.03 -7.88
N ASP A 55 1.23 -13.10 -7.28
CA ASP A 55 -0.09 -13.41 -6.73
C ASP A 55 -1.12 -13.74 -7.81
N SER A 56 -1.07 -13.06 -8.95
CA SER A 56 -1.94 -13.35 -10.08
C SER A 56 -1.71 -14.77 -10.60
N GLU A 57 -0.45 -15.19 -10.72
CA GLU A 57 -0.07 -16.55 -11.09
C GLU A 57 -0.53 -17.60 -10.06
N LEU A 58 -0.41 -17.29 -8.75
CA LEU A 58 -0.93 -18.16 -7.70
C LEU A 58 -2.45 -18.34 -7.77
N LEU A 59 -3.19 -17.27 -8.09
CA LEU A 59 -4.64 -17.32 -8.23
C LEU A 59 -5.08 -18.08 -9.49
N LYS A 60 -4.36 -17.92 -10.62
CA LYS A 60 -4.64 -18.65 -11.87
C LYS A 60 -4.47 -20.16 -11.72
N LYS A 61 -3.46 -20.60 -10.96
CA LYS A 61 -3.07 -22.02 -10.84
C LYS A 61 -3.86 -22.80 -9.78
N ALA A 62 -4.80 -22.15 -9.10
CA ALA A 62 -5.30 -22.70 -7.87
C ALA A 62 -6.73 -23.23 -7.95
N LEU A 63 -6.88 -24.47 -7.46
CA LEU A 63 -8.17 -25.15 -7.28
C LEU A 63 -8.59 -24.99 -5.82
N ILE A 64 -9.78 -24.44 -5.59
CA ILE A 64 -10.33 -24.22 -4.24
C ILE A 64 -10.89 -25.53 -3.70
N ILE A 65 -10.37 -26.01 -2.57
CA ILE A 65 -11.02 -27.05 -1.77
C ILE A 65 -11.98 -26.38 -0.81
N ASP A 66 -13.29 -26.55 -1.01
CA ASP A 66 -14.29 -26.37 0.04
C ASP A 66 -14.40 -27.70 0.80
N SER A 67 -14.12 -27.71 2.09
CA SER A 67 -13.95 -28.93 2.90
C SER A 67 -15.21 -29.81 2.96
N GLN A 68 -15.12 -31.10 2.59
CA GLN A 68 -14.84 -32.25 3.48
C GLN A 68 -14.95 -33.60 2.72
N GLU A 69 -15.59 -33.66 1.54
CA GLU A 69 -15.82 -34.94 0.83
C GLU A 69 -14.83 -35.25 -0.32
N ASP A 70 -14.15 -34.24 -0.88
CA ASP A 70 -13.35 -34.44 -2.09
C ASP A 70 -11.94 -35.01 -1.84
N SER A 71 -11.57 -35.28 -0.59
CA SER A 71 -10.22 -35.76 -0.25
C SER A 71 -9.95 -37.23 -0.67
N LYS A 72 -10.91 -37.93 -1.29
CA LYS A 72 -10.76 -39.35 -1.66
C LYS A 72 -10.66 -39.64 -3.16
N GLN A 73 -10.82 -38.65 -4.02
CA GLN A 73 -10.65 -38.86 -5.46
C GLN A 73 -9.66 -37.82 -5.97
N MET A 74 -8.84 -38.18 -6.95
CA MET A 74 -7.86 -37.30 -7.61
C MET A 74 -6.48 -37.24 -6.94
N ALA A 75 -5.97 -38.39 -6.49
CA ALA A 75 -4.53 -38.59 -6.32
C ALA A 75 -3.78 -38.73 -7.68
N ASN A 76 -4.43 -38.40 -8.80
CA ASN A 76 -3.99 -38.88 -10.11
C ASN A 76 -4.31 -37.93 -11.26
N GLU A 77 -4.06 -36.63 -11.11
CA GLU A 77 -4.02 -35.74 -12.28
C GLU A 77 -3.08 -34.54 -12.06
N SER A 78 -1.97 -34.59 -12.79
CA SER A 78 -1.10 -33.50 -13.25
C SER A 78 -0.51 -32.51 -12.22
N ALA A 79 0.81 -32.43 -12.23
CA ALA A 79 1.68 -31.74 -11.28
C ALA A 79 1.64 -30.19 -11.31
N GLU A 80 0.53 -29.55 -11.69
CA GLU A 80 0.52 -28.09 -11.92
C GLU A 80 -0.58 -27.32 -11.16
N THR A 81 -1.66 -27.98 -10.74
CA THR A 81 -2.75 -27.36 -9.98
C THR A 81 -2.53 -27.50 -8.47
N LYS A 82 -2.14 -26.40 -7.83
CA LYS A 82 -1.92 -26.38 -6.38
C LYS A 82 -3.25 -26.23 -5.67
N LEU A 83 -3.71 -27.30 -5.05
CA LEU A 83 -4.88 -27.27 -4.18
C LEU A 83 -4.70 -26.21 -3.08
N MET A 84 -5.71 -25.34 -2.92
CA MET A 84 -5.72 -24.32 -1.88
C MET A 84 -7.03 -24.33 -1.10
N THR A 85 -6.95 -24.07 0.20
CA THR A 85 -8.13 -23.77 1.01
C THR A 85 -8.70 -22.40 0.60
N ARG A 86 -10.01 -22.20 0.79
CA ARG A 86 -10.67 -20.90 0.59
C ARG A 86 -10.00 -19.74 1.37
N ASN A 87 -9.59 -19.96 2.61
CA ASN A 87 -8.90 -18.93 3.41
C ASN A 87 -7.58 -18.48 2.78
N LYS A 88 -6.80 -19.43 2.27
CA LYS A 88 -5.56 -19.14 1.56
C LYS A 88 -5.82 -18.35 0.27
N TRP A 89 -6.85 -18.72 -0.49
CA TRP A 89 -7.25 -17.96 -1.68
C TRP A 89 -7.61 -16.52 -1.32
N SER A 90 -8.48 -16.33 -0.32
CA SER A 90 -8.91 -15.01 0.14
C SER A 90 -7.73 -14.15 0.61
N ALA A 91 -6.75 -14.74 1.30
CA ALA A 91 -5.54 -14.03 1.71
C ALA A 91 -4.69 -13.57 0.51
N ILE A 92 -4.56 -14.40 -0.54
CA ILE A 92 -3.84 -14.04 -1.77
C ILE A 92 -4.58 -12.92 -2.52
N VAL A 93 -5.91 -12.99 -2.61
CA VAL A 93 -6.72 -11.92 -3.22
C VAL A 93 -6.54 -10.60 -2.48
N TYR A 94 -6.62 -10.63 -1.14
CA TYR A 94 -6.48 -9.43 -0.31
C TYR A 94 -5.11 -8.76 -0.51
N ARG A 95 -4.01 -9.51 -0.37
CA ARG A 95 -2.66 -8.94 -0.51
C ARG A 95 -2.37 -8.45 -1.94
N ARG A 96 -2.88 -9.14 -2.96
CA ARG A 96 -2.78 -8.69 -4.36
C ARG A 96 -3.45 -7.32 -4.52
N GLY A 97 -4.66 -7.17 -3.98
CA GLY A 97 -5.39 -5.90 -3.99
C GLY A 97 -4.64 -4.78 -3.28
N GLN A 98 -4.01 -5.06 -2.13
CA GLN A 98 -3.18 -4.08 -1.43
C GLN A 98 -2.02 -3.59 -2.31
N LYS A 99 -1.27 -4.52 -2.94
CA LYS A 99 -0.15 -4.16 -3.84
C LYS A 99 -0.62 -3.33 -5.02
N GLN A 100 -1.70 -3.76 -5.67
CA GLN A 100 -2.27 -3.05 -6.82
C GLN A 100 -2.69 -1.63 -6.44
N LEU A 101 -3.40 -1.47 -5.33
CA LEU A 101 -3.83 -0.16 -4.84
C LEU A 101 -2.63 0.73 -4.49
N THR A 102 -1.67 0.22 -3.69
CA THR A 102 -0.48 0.99 -3.34
C THR A 102 0.29 1.45 -4.59
N ARG A 103 0.43 0.59 -5.60
CA ARG A 103 1.07 0.95 -6.87
C ARG A 103 0.32 2.04 -7.64
N LEU A 104 -1.00 1.99 -7.69
CA LEU A 104 -1.83 3.01 -8.33
C LEU A 104 -1.72 4.35 -7.60
N PHE A 105 -1.79 4.34 -6.26
CA PHE A 105 -1.62 5.54 -5.44
C PHE A 105 -0.22 6.14 -5.61
N LEU A 106 0.82 5.31 -5.63
CA LEU A 106 2.20 5.74 -5.85
C LEU A 106 2.33 6.48 -7.19
N LYS A 107 1.80 5.90 -8.28
CA LYS A 107 1.83 6.53 -9.60
C LYS A 107 1.13 7.90 -9.61
N GLU A 108 -0.01 8.01 -8.94
CA GLU A 108 -0.74 9.27 -8.86
C GLU A 108 0.01 10.30 -8.01
N ALA A 109 0.62 9.88 -6.89
CA ALA A 109 1.41 10.74 -6.03
C ALA A 109 2.68 11.26 -6.75
N GLU A 110 3.36 10.40 -7.51
CA GLU A 110 4.50 10.80 -8.36
C GLU A 110 4.08 11.81 -9.42
N HIS A 111 2.91 11.62 -10.04
CA HIS A 111 2.37 12.56 -11.03
C HIS A 111 2.02 13.91 -10.39
N ALA A 112 1.33 13.91 -9.25
CA ALA A 112 1.02 15.13 -8.51
C ALA A 112 2.29 15.89 -8.08
N LEU A 113 3.31 15.16 -7.62
CA LEU A 113 4.62 15.74 -7.26
C LEU A 113 5.25 16.46 -8.46
N GLN A 114 5.26 15.83 -9.62
CA GLN A 114 5.79 16.45 -10.85
C GLN A 114 5.03 17.72 -11.22
N LEU A 115 3.71 17.73 -11.10
CA LEU A 115 2.90 18.92 -11.37
C LEU A 115 3.25 20.05 -10.38
N SER A 116 3.31 19.76 -9.09
CA SER A 116 3.67 20.74 -8.05
C SER A 116 5.06 21.35 -8.27
N MET A 117 6.06 20.53 -8.60
CA MET A 117 7.41 21.03 -8.93
C MET A 117 7.41 21.95 -10.16
N ASN A 118 6.60 21.64 -11.18
CA ASN A 118 6.53 22.46 -12.40
C ASN A 118 5.81 23.80 -12.16
N GLU A 119 4.84 23.84 -11.26
CA GLU A 119 4.14 25.06 -10.84
C GLU A 119 5.08 26.00 -10.08
N GLU A 120 5.90 25.48 -9.17
CA GLU A 120 6.92 26.25 -8.44
C GLU A 120 7.96 26.90 -9.37
N ILE A 121 8.35 26.21 -10.45
CA ILE A 121 9.31 26.71 -11.44
C ILE A 121 8.69 27.81 -12.33
N SER A 122 7.36 27.84 -12.46
CA SER A 122 6.64 28.82 -13.29
C SER A 122 6.29 30.14 -12.60
N VAL A 123 6.63 30.32 -11.31
CA VAL A 123 6.40 31.58 -10.60
C VAL A 123 7.55 32.56 -10.87
N PRO A 124 7.33 33.69 -11.55
CA PRO A 124 8.37 34.69 -11.83
C PRO A 124 8.78 35.51 -10.60
#